data_AF-A0A3D3P126-F1
#
_entry.id   AF-A0A3D3P126-F1
#
_cell.length_a   1.000
_cell.length_b   1.000
_cell.length_c   1.000
_cell.angle_alpha   90.00
_cell.angle_beta   90.00
_cell.angle_gamma   90.00
#
_symmetry.space_group_name_H-M   'P 1'
#
loop_
_entity.id
_entity.type
_entity.pdbx_description
1 polymer ?
#
loop_
_entity_poly.entity_id
_entity_poly.type
_entity_poly.pdbx_seq_one_letter_code
_entity_poly.pdbx_strand_id
1 'polypeptide(L)'
;VWSLGVILYELLAGRVPFTGDNVPAVLRAVAEDEPAGLAARRTEAGNDERLTATPYSERIPRDLGVIALKALKKEPARRYGTAQEFADDLRRWLAG
;
A
#
# COMPACT_ATOMS: atom_id res chain seq x y z
N VAL A 1 12.73 0.49 -3.31
CA VAL A 1 11.31 0.60 -3.73
C VAL A 1 10.35 0.02 -2.70
N TRP A 2 10.60 -1.18 -2.15
CA TRP A 2 9.72 -1.84 -1.15
C TRP A 2 9.20 -0.89 -0.05
N SER A 3 10.09 -0.22 0.68
CA SER A 3 9.68 0.66 1.78
C SER A 3 8.82 1.85 1.32
N LEU A 4 9.02 2.35 0.10
CA LEU A 4 8.14 3.37 -0.49
C LEU A 4 6.75 2.80 -0.79
N GLY A 5 6.68 1.55 -1.24
CA GLY A 5 5.42 0.82 -1.38
C GLY A 5 4.69 0.64 -0.05
N VAL A 6 5.41 0.35 1.03
CA VAL A 6 4.85 0.26 2.39
C VAL A 6 4.27 1.59 2.82
N ILE A 7 5.01 2.69 2.65
CA ILE A 7 4.55 4.04 2.99
C ILE A 7 3.32 4.40 2.16
N LEU A 8 3.34 4.17 0.83
CA LEU A 8 2.19 4.44 -0.01
C LEU A 8 0.98 3.61 0.41
N TYR A 9 1.16 2.32 0.69
CA TYR A 9 0.08 1.46 1.20
C TYR A 9 -0.51 2.04 2.49
N GLU A 10 0.33 2.45 3.44
CA GLU A 10 -0.11 3.02 4.70
C GLU A 10 -0.85 4.35 4.52
N LEU A 11 -0.40 5.23 3.63
CA LEU A 11 -1.10 6.48 3.32
C LEU A 11 -2.48 6.26 2.68
N LEU A 12 -2.63 5.17 1.92
CA LEU A 12 -3.90 4.80 1.28
C LEU A 12 -4.84 4.09 2.25
N ALA A 13 -4.32 3.13 3.02
CA ALA A 13 -5.11 2.26 3.89
C ALA A 13 -5.23 2.77 5.34
N GLY A 14 -4.41 3.71 5.79
CA GLY A 14 -4.33 4.12 7.20
C GLY A 14 -3.68 3.07 8.13
N ARG A 15 -3.13 1.99 7.57
CA ARG A 15 -2.43 0.92 8.29
C ARG A 15 -1.34 0.31 7.44
N VAL A 16 -0.32 -0.25 8.07
CA VAL A 16 0.76 -0.97 7.39
C VAL A 16 0.26 -2.28 6.74
N PRO A 17 0.91 -2.75 5.66
CA PRO A 17 0.49 -3.96 4.94
C PRO A 17 0.72 -5.27 5.70
N PHE A 18 1.67 -5.29 6.65
CA PHE A 18 2.04 -6.48 7.41
C PHE A 18 2.09 -6.14 8.90
N THR A 19 1.39 -6.95 9.70
CA THR A 19 1.31 -6.81 11.16
C THR A 19 1.44 -8.20 11.79
N GLY A 20 1.76 -8.24 13.09
CA GLY A 20 1.81 -9.48 13.85
C GLY A 20 1.97 -9.19 15.33
N ASP A 21 1.62 -10.16 16.18
CA ASP A 21 1.57 -9.98 17.64
C ASP A 21 2.97 -9.83 18.28
N ASN A 22 4.03 -10.15 17.51
CA ASN A 22 5.42 -10.03 17.92
C ASN A 22 6.34 -9.89 16.70
N VAL A 23 7.62 -9.58 16.94
CA VAL A 23 8.61 -9.36 15.88
C VAL A 23 8.77 -10.57 14.95
N PRO A 24 8.91 -11.83 15.45
CA PRO A 24 8.95 -12.99 14.56
C PRO A 24 7.72 -13.13 13.65
N ALA A 25 6.51 -12.87 14.17
CA ALA A 25 5.29 -12.92 13.39
C ALA A 25 5.28 -11.87 12.27
N VAL A 26 5.73 -10.64 12.55
CA VAL A 26 5.87 -9.58 11.54
C VAL A 26 6.88 -9.97 10.47
N LEU A 27 8.03 -10.53 10.86
CA LEU A 27 9.05 -10.98 9.89
C LEU A 27 8.53 -12.10 8.98
N ARG A 28 7.77 -13.05 9.54
CA ARG A 28 7.09 -14.08 8.74
C ARG A 28 6.09 -13.45 7.77
N ALA A 29 5.25 -12.53 8.21
CA ALA A 29 4.29 -11.84 7.34
C ALA A 29 4.99 -11.06 6.21
N VAL A 30 6.10 -10.38 6.52
CA VAL A 30 6.92 -9.69 5.53
C VAL A 30 7.57 -10.66 4.53
N ALA A 31 7.90 -11.88 4.94
CA ALA A 31 8.49 -12.89 4.06
C ALA A 31 7.45 -13.63 3.20
N GLU A 32 6.31 -14.00 3.79
CA GLU A 32 5.42 -15.04 3.24
C GLU A 32 4.03 -14.52 2.83
N ASP A 33 3.47 -13.55 3.57
CA ASP A 33 2.07 -13.15 3.36
C ASP A 33 1.96 -12.12 2.22
N GLU A 34 0.93 -12.20 1.38
CA GLU A 34 0.62 -11.12 0.44
C GLU A 34 -0.16 -10.00 1.16
N PRO A 35 0.13 -8.72 0.84
CA PRO A 35 -0.59 -7.61 1.44
C PRO A 35 -2.08 -7.65 1.06
N ALA A 36 -2.94 -7.30 2.02
CA ALA A 36 -4.38 -7.24 1.76
C ALA A 36 -4.69 -6.24 0.63
N GLY A 37 -5.62 -6.62 -0.26
CA GLY A 37 -6.02 -5.78 -1.39
C GLY A 37 -6.59 -4.43 -0.96
N LEU A 38 -6.25 -3.38 -1.72
CA LEU A 38 -6.67 -1.99 -1.46
C LEU A 38 -8.02 -1.62 -2.09
N ALA A 39 -8.80 -2.59 -2.57
CA ALA A 39 -10.10 -2.33 -3.21
C ALA A 39 -11.21 -1.92 -2.21
N ALA A 40 -10.96 -2.00 -0.90
CA ALA A 40 -11.91 -1.72 0.17
C ALA A 40 -12.00 -0.22 0.51
N ARG A 41 -13.06 0.18 1.23
CA ARG A 41 -13.20 1.55 1.71
C ARG A 41 -12.09 1.86 2.72
N ARG A 42 -11.51 3.07 2.66
CA ARG A 42 -10.52 3.58 3.63
C ARG A 42 -11.01 3.40 5.09
N THR A 43 -12.32 3.46 5.32
CA THR A 43 -12.98 3.31 6.62
C THR A 43 -12.88 1.91 7.24
N GLU A 44 -12.73 0.85 6.44
CA GLU A 44 -12.62 -0.52 6.97
C GLU A 44 -11.24 -0.83 7.54
N ALA A 45 -10.25 -0.01 7.21
CA ALA A 45 -8.84 -0.26 7.49
C ALA A 45 -8.33 0.42 8.79
N GLY A 46 -9.21 1.06 9.57
CA GLY A 46 -8.89 1.55 10.91
C GLY A 46 -9.88 2.59 11.41
N ASN A 47 -10.27 2.48 12.69
CA ASN A 47 -11.20 3.38 13.38
C ASN A 47 -10.57 4.76 13.74
N ASP A 48 -9.67 5.29 12.91
CA ASP A 48 -9.16 6.65 13.13
C ASP A 48 -10.17 7.66 12.59
N GLU A 49 -10.98 8.19 13.50
CA GLU A 49 -11.99 9.23 13.27
C GLU A 49 -11.42 10.43 12.50
N ARG A 50 -10.12 10.75 12.66
CA ARG A 50 -9.49 11.89 11.99
C ARG A 50 -9.30 11.66 10.48
N LEU A 51 -9.22 10.41 10.03
CA LEU A 51 -9.06 10.03 8.63
C LEU A 51 -10.40 9.84 7.90
N THR A 52 -11.49 9.65 8.64
CA THR A 52 -12.85 9.46 8.10
C THR A 52 -13.61 10.78 7.88
N ALA A 53 -13.16 11.87 8.51
CA ALA A 53 -13.77 13.20 8.43
C ALA A 53 -13.41 14.01 7.16
N THR A 54 -12.67 13.45 6.20
CA THR A 54 -12.37 14.14 4.93
C THR A 54 -13.42 13.81 3.85
N PRO A 55 -13.85 14.81 3.04
CA PRO A 55 -14.77 14.57 1.91
C PRO A 55 -14.18 13.64 0.82
N TYR A 56 -12.90 13.30 0.91
CA TYR A 56 -12.16 12.36 0.06
C TYR A 56 -12.09 10.92 0.63
N SER A 57 -12.90 10.60 1.63
CA SER A 57 -12.99 9.24 2.22
C SER A 57 -13.62 8.19 1.29
N GLU A 58 -13.96 8.57 0.06
CA GLU A 58 -14.60 7.73 -0.95
C GLU A 58 -13.59 6.89 -1.73
N ARG A 59 -13.30 5.70 -1.20
CA ARG A 59 -12.61 4.57 -1.87
C ARG A 59 -11.19 4.87 -2.33
N ILE A 60 -10.31 3.88 -2.16
CA ILE A 60 -8.96 3.97 -2.68
C ILE A 60 -9.03 3.81 -4.21
N PRO A 61 -8.45 4.74 -5.01
CA PRO A 61 -8.43 4.59 -6.47
C PRO A 61 -7.75 3.29 -6.87
N ARG A 62 -8.41 2.52 -7.75
CA ARG A 62 -7.98 1.16 -8.11
C ARG A 62 -6.53 1.10 -8.58
N ASP A 63 -6.18 1.99 -9.52
CA ASP A 63 -4.85 1.97 -10.17
C ASP A 63 -3.75 2.40 -9.19
N LEU A 64 -4.06 3.34 -8.30
CA LEU A 64 -3.14 3.72 -7.23
C LEU A 64 -2.89 2.57 -6.26
N GLY A 65 -3.92 1.77 -5.97
CA GLY A 65 -3.80 0.52 -5.23
C GLY A 65 -2.91 -0.52 -5.95
N VAL A 66 -3.04 -0.64 -7.28
CA VAL A 66 -2.18 -1.53 -8.09
C VAL A 66 -0.71 -1.11 -8.01
N ILE A 67 -0.43 0.19 -8.11
CA ILE A 67 0.94 0.73 -8.00
C ILE A 67 1.56 0.37 -6.64
N ALA A 68 0.82 0.58 -5.55
CA ALA A 68 1.27 0.23 -4.20
C ALA A 68 1.54 -1.29 -4.06
N LEU A 69 0.60 -2.12 -4.49
CA LEU A 69 0.72 -3.59 -4.38
C LEU A 69 1.83 -4.16 -5.27
N LYS A 70 2.11 -3.57 -6.43
CA LYS A 70 3.25 -3.95 -7.29
C LYS A 70 4.58 -3.69 -6.60
N ALA A 71 4.74 -2.55 -5.91
CA ALA A 71 5.94 -2.25 -5.14
C ALA A 71 6.18 -3.25 -3.98
N LEU A 72 5.13 -3.93 -3.52
CA LEU A 72 5.12 -4.91 -2.42
C LEU A 72 5.19 -6.39 -2.86
N LYS A 73 5.49 -6.68 -4.13
CA LYS A 73 5.65 -8.07 -4.58
C LYS A 73 6.84 -8.75 -3.91
N LYS A 74 6.73 -10.00 -3.44
CA LYS A 74 7.86 -10.66 -2.73
C LYS A 74 9.09 -10.83 -3.62
N GLU A 75 8.92 -11.30 -4.84
CA GLU A 75 10.00 -11.39 -5.83
C GLU A 75 10.45 -10.00 -6.30
N PRO A 76 11.73 -9.59 -6.10
CA PRO A 76 12.21 -8.28 -6.51
C PRO A 76 12.01 -7.98 -8.00
N ALA A 77 12.14 -8.99 -8.87
CA ALA A 77 11.93 -8.88 -10.31
C ALA A 77 10.47 -8.56 -10.69
N ARG A 78 9.51 -8.77 -9.79
CA ARG A 78 8.08 -8.43 -10.00
C ARG A 78 7.72 -7.03 -9.47
N ARG A 79 8.67 -6.32 -8.85
CA ARG A 79 8.52 -4.93 -8.41
C ARG A 79 9.00 -3.97 -9.51
N TYR A 80 8.99 -2.67 -9.22
CA TYR A 80 9.75 -1.71 -9.99
C TYR A 80 11.25 -1.92 -9.76
N GLY A 81 12.03 -1.89 -10.84
CA GLY A 81 13.49 -2.06 -10.79
C GLY A 81 14.18 -0.90 -10.08
N THR A 82 13.60 0.29 -10.17
CA THR A 82 14.13 1.51 -9.56
C THR A 82 13.05 2.35 -8.86
N ALA A 83 13.48 3.25 -7.97
CA ALA A 83 12.57 4.23 -7.38
C ALA A 83 12.03 5.22 -8.42
N GLN A 84 12.81 5.47 -9.49
CA GLN A 84 12.39 6.33 -10.60
C GLN A 84 11.21 5.72 -11.34
N GLU A 85 11.25 4.43 -11.68
CA GLU A 85 10.13 3.74 -12.35
C GLU A 85 8.85 3.78 -11.51
N PHE A 86 8.96 3.63 -10.19
CA PHE A 86 7.82 3.77 -9.27
C PHE A 86 7.25 5.20 -9.29
N ALA A 87 8.12 6.21 -9.26
CA ALA A 87 7.71 7.60 -9.34
C ALA A 87 7.07 7.94 -10.70
N ASP A 88 7.57 7.37 -11.79
CA ASP A 88 7.03 7.58 -13.13
C ASP A 88 5.62 6.99 -13.27
N ASP A 89 5.34 5.84 -12.66
CA ASP A 89 3.99 5.27 -12.66
C ASP A 89 3.00 6.14 -11.86
N LEU A 90 3.44 6.68 -10.71
CA LEU A 90 2.65 7.64 -9.94
C LEU A 90 2.38 8.93 -10.72
N ARG A 91 3.36 9.45 -11.47
CA ARG A 91 3.19 10.62 -12.33
C ARG A 91 2.22 10.35 -13.49
N ARG A 92 2.29 9.16 -14.09
CA ARG A 92 1.33 8.73 -15.14
C ARG A 92 -0.08 8.71 -14.57
N TRP A 93 -0.27 8.09 -13.40
CA TRP A 93 -1.56 8.08 -12.74
C TRP A 93 -2.09 9.50 -12.42
N LEU A 94 -1.22 10.41 -11.98
CA LEU A 94 -1.60 11.82 -11.72
C LEU A 94 -1.96 12.59 -12.99
N ALA A 95 -1.41 12.21 -14.15
CA ALA A 95 -1.64 12.89 -15.42
C ALA A 95 -2.97 12.49 -16.10
N GLY A 96 -3.59 11.39 -15.68
CA GLY A 96 -4.81 10.84 -16.27
C GLY A 96 -4.52 9.77 -17.32
#